data_AF-A0A495S7I3-F1
#
_entry.id   AF-A0A495S7I3-F1
#
_cell.length_a   1.000
_cell.length_b   1.000
_cell.length_c   1.000
_cell.angle_alpha   90.00
_cell.angle_beta   90.00
_cell.angle_gamma   90.00
#
_symmetry.space_group_name_H-M   'P 1'
#
loop_
_entity.id
_entity.type
_entity.pdbx_description
1 polymer ?
#
loop_
_entity_poly.entity_id
_entity_poly.type
_entity_poly.pdbx_seq_one_letter_code
_entity_poly.pdbx_strand_id
1 'polypeptide(L)'
;MKTLEKLSFPKLENEFLENILRQLVNQYAVIQMFFTKQELSLHSQLVINLEKKIDADQLQSAKWVAKARNGYQINVIFIYSGRLHHRFSMGHPFIELYCQPSALIYQNAAAVNPLIITRDWKKYKKKFHAFEERFYNDHDLQKSQVHNLISEGASNSVFTSYARWMEYDLEYLEELYLVNSFNSLSLAERINNLIAYIPEIQKYFIKNSHSSYYLIDLFVKAKEASVNDDEPIHKDEVYKAVGIAEQNLYRLIEDRFAELKKRIKKASFEKQELPSQMDEKPKDIILDVAIETIVKSVEVEQIYLYHQITYGEKTTYYLMLIAIGAGNEKLKSVTQSLKSKTGGKYDFVLISHNRSWMQKNLYQYQSFFATIIQDKYLIYSSSQYHPELHWELPHNQYHADLYFYYKSTKNSALQFFAIARNGNENHQGLDFLFSLFFLSFCRTYIFIKTYYLPNYLSSQALWELCIYADPDIRKYNYLTEQFWTDFFPYLDKHRTLHQRLSTLKKNEVDQMVVIVEKLVYELHNLVIEDGLLNFEQD
;
A
#
# COMPACT_ATOMS: atom_id res chain seq x y z
N MET A 1 14.42 42.11 -44.04
CA MET A 1 13.87 41.27 -42.96
C MET A 1 12.69 40.48 -43.50
N LYS A 2 12.82 39.17 -43.72
CA LYS A 2 11.66 38.31 -44.02
C LYS A 2 10.94 38.06 -42.70
N THR A 3 9.72 38.57 -42.56
CA THR A 3 8.80 38.21 -41.48
C THR A 3 8.52 36.72 -41.61
N LEU A 4 9.03 35.92 -40.66
CA LEU A 4 8.68 34.50 -40.54
C LEU A 4 7.16 34.39 -40.47
N GLU A 5 6.56 33.64 -41.40
CA GLU A 5 5.13 33.32 -41.35
C GLU A 5 4.78 32.80 -39.97
N LYS A 6 3.71 33.35 -39.38
CA LYS A 6 3.30 33.07 -38.01
C LYS A 6 2.69 31.67 -37.92
N LEU A 7 3.54 30.62 -37.83
CA LEU A 7 3.18 29.20 -37.66
C LEU A 7 1.97 29.01 -36.73
N SER A 8 0.80 28.63 -37.23
CA SER A 8 -0.39 28.41 -36.40
C SER A 8 -0.65 26.92 -36.16
N PHE A 9 -1.14 26.55 -34.97
CA PHE A 9 -1.46 25.17 -34.59
C PHE A 9 -2.95 25.01 -34.28
N PRO A 10 -3.84 25.16 -35.28
CA PRO A 10 -5.29 25.28 -35.05
C PRO A 10 -5.94 24.09 -34.31
N LYS A 11 -5.33 22.90 -34.34
CA LYS A 11 -5.85 21.71 -33.63
C LYS A 11 -5.57 21.71 -32.12
N LEU A 12 -4.65 22.54 -31.63
CA LEU A 12 -4.15 22.47 -30.26
C LEU A 12 -5.04 23.22 -29.25
N GLU A 13 -5.72 24.28 -29.68
CA GLU A 13 -6.62 25.13 -28.88
C GLU A 13 -6.04 25.51 -27.50
N ASN A 14 -4.72 25.73 -27.42
CA ASN A 14 -3.98 26.00 -26.18
C ASN A 14 -2.82 26.98 -26.42
N GLU A 15 -3.03 28.26 -26.11
CA GLU A 15 -2.05 29.33 -26.36
C GLU A 15 -0.70 29.12 -25.64
N PHE A 16 -0.72 28.53 -24.44
CA PHE A 16 0.49 28.23 -23.69
C PHE A 16 1.40 27.26 -24.46
N LEU A 17 0.83 26.16 -24.96
CA LEU A 17 1.58 25.20 -25.74
C LEU A 17 1.92 25.71 -27.15
N GLU A 18 1.05 26.48 -27.80
CA GLU A 18 1.37 27.08 -29.09
C GLU A 18 2.64 27.93 -29.05
N ASN A 19 2.77 28.77 -28.02
CA ASN A 19 3.94 29.62 -27.84
C ASN A 19 5.22 28.80 -27.64
N ILE A 20 5.14 27.70 -26.86
CA ILE A 20 6.27 26.79 -26.66
C ILE A 20 6.62 26.06 -27.95
N LEU A 21 5.64 25.53 -28.68
CA LEU A 21 5.88 24.82 -29.94
C LEU A 21 6.53 25.74 -31.00
N ARG A 22 6.11 27.00 -31.09
CA ARG A 22 6.78 28.01 -31.95
C ARG A 22 8.25 28.19 -31.57
N GLN A 23 8.55 28.30 -30.28
CA GLN A 23 9.93 28.42 -29.81
C GLN A 23 10.74 27.16 -30.13
N LEU A 24 10.17 25.97 -29.94
CA LEU A 24 10.83 24.70 -30.22
C LEU A 24 11.23 24.57 -31.69
N VAL A 25 10.33 24.90 -32.63
CA VAL A 25 10.63 24.86 -34.07
C VAL A 25 11.79 25.80 -34.45
N ASN A 26 11.93 26.92 -33.76
CA ASN A 26 12.99 27.89 -34.04
C ASN A 26 14.33 27.54 -33.39
N GLN A 27 14.31 26.79 -32.29
CA GLN A 27 15.51 26.48 -31.48
C GLN A 27 16.08 25.09 -31.77
N TYR A 28 15.24 24.15 -32.21
CA TYR A 28 15.60 22.75 -32.36
C TYR A 28 15.26 22.23 -33.76
N ALA A 29 15.98 21.20 -34.20
CA ALA A 29 15.73 20.51 -35.47
C ALA A 29 14.49 19.59 -35.35
N VAL A 30 13.30 20.20 -35.33
CA VAL A 30 12.02 19.48 -35.35
C VAL A 30 11.71 19.02 -36.77
N ILE A 31 11.41 17.72 -36.92
CA ILE A 31 11.02 17.11 -38.20
C ILE A 31 9.51 17.15 -38.38
N GLN A 32 8.77 16.63 -37.40
CA GLN A 32 7.31 16.53 -37.43
C GLN A 32 6.73 16.68 -36.03
N MET A 33 5.49 17.17 -35.95
CA MET A 33 4.68 17.14 -34.72
C MET A 33 3.30 16.56 -35.02
N PHE A 34 2.85 15.66 -34.17
CA PHE A 34 1.54 15.02 -34.25
C PHE A 34 0.76 15.33 -32.98
N PHE A 35 -0.51 15.72 -33.12
CA PHE A 35 -1.42 15.97 -32.01
C PHE A 35 -2.72 15.21 -32.20
N THR A 36 -3.05 14.39 -31.20
CA THR A 36 -4.31 13.64 -31.14
C THR A 36 -5.08 14.08 -29.90
N LYS A 37 -6.16 14.84 -30.12
CA LYS A 37 -7.09 15.25 -29.06
C LYS A 37 -7.87 14.03 -28.57
N GLN A 38 -7.98 13.87 -27.26
CA GLN A 38 -8.77 12.82 -26.62
C GLN A 38 -10.04 13.42 -25.97
N GLU A 39 -11.03 12.57 -25.70
CA GLU A 39 -12.26 12.98 -24.99
C GLU A 39 -12.00 13.22 -23.50
N LEU A 40 -12.96 13.86 -22.81
CA LEU A 40 -12.87 14.50 -21.48
C LEU A 40 -12.46 13.61 -20.28
N SER A 41 -11.93 12.41 -20.49
CA SER A 41 -11.43 11.49 -19.47
C SER A 41 -10.02 10.94 -19.75
N LEU A 42 -9.44 11.25 -20.91
CA LEU A 42 -8.15 10.71 -21.36
C LEU A 42 -7.20 11.84 -21.74
N HIS A 43 -5.91 11.65 -21.46
CA HIS A 43 -4.90 12.65 -21.82
C HIS A 43 -4.73 12.71 -23.34
N SER A 44 -4.79 13.93 -23.90
CA SER A 44 -4.44 14.17 -25.30
C SER A 44 -2.95 13.90 -25.54
N GLN A 45 -2.58 13.47 -26.74
CA GLN A 45 -1.21 13.06 -27.05
C GLN A 45 -0.56 14.04 -28.03
N LEU A 46 0.63 14.55 -27.68
CA LEU A 46 1.47 15.39 -28.52
C LEU A 46 2.82 14.69 -28.72
N VAL A 47 3.10 14.24 -29.94
CA VAL A 47 4.35 13.57 -30.30
C VAL A 47 5.20 14.53 -31.12
N ILE A 48 6.42 14.79 -30.68
CA ILE A 48 7.37 15.70 -31.32
C ILE A 48 8.58 14.89 -31.78
N ASN A 49 8.74 14.79 -33.10
CA ASN A 49 9.85 14.10 -33.75
C ASN A 49 11.02 15.06 -33.96
N LEU A 50 12.16 14.76 -33.35
CA LEU A 50 13.41 15.53 -33.43
C LEU A 50 14.49 14.79 -34.22
N GLU A 51 15.42 15.53 -34.80
CA GLU A 51 16.55 14.94 -35.50
C GLU A 51 17.56 14.28 -34.54
N LYS A 52 17.87 14.94 -33.41
CA LYS A 52 18.91 14.51 -32.46
C LYS A 52 18.33 13.89 -31.19
N LYS A 53 18.97 12.81 -30.72
CA LYS A 53 18.63 12.14 -29.45
C LYS A 53 18.82 13.05 -28.24
N ILE A 54 19.95 13.75 -28.15
CA ILE A 54 20.30 14.62 -27.01
C ILE A 54 19.21 15.67 -26.77
N ASP A 55 18.72 16.30 -27.84
CA ASP A 55 17.66 17.31 -27.76
C ASP A 55 16.35 16.71 -27.26
N ALA A 56 15.99 15.50 -27.72
CA ALA A 56 14.79 14.81 -27.28
C ALA A 56 14.84 14.47 -25.79
N ASP A 57 15.97 13.94 -25.31
CA ASP A 57 16.16 13.58 -23.91
C ASP A 57 16.13 14.84 -23.01
N GLN A 58 16.80 15.93 -23.43
CA GLN A 58 16.80 17.20 -22.71
C GLN A 58 15.38 17.79 -22.61
N LEU A 59 14.65 17.84 -23.73
CA LEU A 59 13.31 18.43 -23.77
C LEU A 59 12.27 17.62 -23.03
N GLN A 60 12.38 16.29 -23.02
CA GLN A 60 11.48 15.41 -22.25
C GLN A 60 11.50 15.72 -20.75
N SER A 61 12.64 16.18 -20.23
CA SER A 61 12.83 16.55 -18.82
C SER A 61 12.38 17.98 -18.47
N ALA A 62 11.92 18.77 -19.45
CA ALA A 62 11.61 20.17 -19.23
C ALA A 62 10.38 20.37 -18.31
N LYS A 63 10.46 21.32 -17.36
CA LYS A 63 9.39 21.58 -16.37
C LYS A 63 8.01 21.86 -17.00
N TRP A 64 7.98 22.44 -18.20
CA TRP A 64 6.73 22.74 -18.89
C TRP A 64 6.03 21.48 -19.40
N VAL A 65 6.73 20.37 -19.63
CA VAL A 65 6.13 19.07 -20.02
C VAL A 65 5.25 18.54 -18.89
N ALA A 66 5.74 18.60 -17.65
CA ALA A 66 4.92 18.26 -16.47
C ALA A 66 3.72 19.21 -16.31
N LYS A 67 3.90 20.51 -16.61
CA LYS A 67 2.79 21.48 -16.61
C LYS A 67 1.76 21.21 -17.69
N ALA A 68 2.19 20.81 -18.90
CA ALA A 68 1.31 20.42 -20.01
C ALA A 68 0.38 19.27 -19.60
N ARG A 69 0.95 18.27 -18.95
CA ARG A 69 0.22 17.13 -18.43
C ARG A 69 -0.74 17.50 -17.30
N ASN A 70 -0.22 18.07 -16.22
CA ASN A 70 -1.00 18.28 -14.99
C ASN A 70 -2.03 19.41 -15.13
N GLY A 71 -1.71 20.44 -15.91
CA GLY A 71 -2.57 21.61 -16.08
C GLY A 71 -3.52 21.52 -17.26
N TYR A 72 -3.17 20.75 -18.30
CA TYR A 72 -3.94 20.72 -19.56
C TYR A 72 -4.25 19.30 -20.06
N GLN A 73 -3.92 18.26 -19.29
CA GLN A 73 -4.15 16.85 -19.65
C GLN A 73 -3.54 16.47 -21.01
N ILE A 74 -2.37 17.04 -21.35
CA ILE A 74 -1.64 16.75 -22.58
C ILE A 74 -0.33 16.04 -22.26
N ASN A 75 -0.20 14.80 -22.72
CA ASN A 75 1.06 14.06 -22.68
C ASN A 75 1.93 14.50 -23.85
N VAL A 76 3.13 15.00 -23.53
CA VAL A 76 4.11 15.43 -24.52
C VAL A 76 5.24 14.41 -24.57
N ILE A 77 5.47 13.86 -25.77
CA ILE A 77 6.46 12.82 -26.04
C ILE A 77 7.44 13.35 -27.07
N PHE A 78 8.70 13.44 -26.68
CA PHE A 78 9.81 13.71 -27.58
C PHE A 78 10.43 12.39 -28.02
N ILE A 79 10.60 12.22 -29.32
CA ILE A 79 11.23 11.05 -29.91
C ILE A 79 12.18 11.47 -31.00
N TYR A 80 13.39 10.89 -31.02
CA TYR A 80 14.31 11.15 -32.11
C TYR A 80 14.00 10.26 -33.33
N SER A 81 14.26 10.77 -34.52
CA SER A 81 13.81 10.20 -35.79
C SER A 81 14.25 8.75 -36.01
N GLY A 82 15.49 8.41 -35.67
CA GLY A 82 16.01 7.05 -35.81
C GLY A 82 15.19 6.02 -35.00
N ARG A 83 14.84 6.35 -33.75
CA ARG A 83 14.00 5.48 -32.91
C ARG A 83 12.58 5.41 -33.43
N LEU A 84 12.00 6.55 -33.83
CA LEU A 84 10.64 6.60 -34.38
C LEU A 84 10.51 5.65 -35.59
N HIS A 85 11.44 5.74 -36.55
CA HIS A 85 11.44 4.89 -37.74
C HIS A 85 11.69 3.43 -37.43
N HIS A 86 12.64 3.13 -36.53
CA HIS A 86 12.90 1.77 -36.08
C HIS A 86 11.66 1.13 -35.42
N ARG A 87 11.02 1.82 -34.47
CA ARG A 87 9.82 1.34 -33.80
C ARG A 87 8.64 1.20 -34.78
N PHE A 88 8.49 2.13 -35.72
CA PHE A 88 7.49 2.03 -36.78
C PHE A 88 7.72 0.81 -37.70
N SER A 89 8.97 0.51 -38.06
CA SER A 89 9.31 -0.63 -38.92
C SER A 89 8.94 -1.95 -38.23
N MET A 90 9.17 -2.03 -36.92
CA MET A 90 8.77 -3.14 -36.04
C MET A 90 7.27 -3.25 -35.80
N GLY A 91 6.46 -2.30 -36.27
CA GLY A 91 5.00 -2.34 -36.15
C GLY A 91 4.48 -1.86 -34.80
N HIS A 92 5.17 -0.94 -34.12
CA HIS A 92 4.79 -0.47 -32.79
C HIS A 92 3.38 0.18 -32.77
N PRO A 93 2.43 -0.31 -31.94
CA PRO A 93 1.03 0.14 -31.96
C PRO A 93 0.80 1.60 -31.59
N PHE A 94 1.58 2.14 -30.64
CA PHE A 94 1.47 3.56 -30.26
C PHE A 94 1.72 4.48 -31.47
N ILE A 95 2.81 4.24 -32.22
CA ILE A 95 3.17 5.06 -33.39
C ILE A 95 2.09 4.92 -34.47
N GLU A 96 1.60 3.68 -34.67
CA GLU A 96 0.51 3.44 -35.62
C GLU A 96 -0.74 4.23 -35.25
N LEU A 97 -1.05 4.43 -33.98
CA LEU A 97 -2.24 5.16 -33.57
C LEU A 97 -2.05 6.68 -33.63
N TYR A 98 -0.95 7.20 -33.10
CA TYR A 98 -0.81 8.63 -32.80
C TYR A 98 -0.01 9.43 -33.84
N CYS A 99 0.76 8.77 -34.72
CA CYS A 99 1.53 9.43 -35.77
C CYS A 99 0.86 9.36 -37.15
N GLN A 100 -0.47 9.32 -37.18
CA GLN A 100 -1.27 9.30 -38.40
C GLN A 100 -1.23 10.65 -39.14
N PRO A 101 -1.38 10.69 -40.47
CA PRO A 101 -1.44 11.95 -41.22
C PRO A 101 -2.53 12.91 -40.72
N SER A 102 -3.65 12.38 -40.22
CA SER A 102 -4.73 13.17 -39.62
C SER A 102 -4.32 13.89 -38.33
N ALA A 103 -3.33 13.38 -37.60
CA ALA A 103 -2.81 13.99 -36.38
C ALA A 103 -1.67 14.98 -36.66
N LEU A 104 -1.12 15.03 -37.87
CA LEU A 104 -0.03 15.94 -38.21
C LEU A 104 -0.45 17.41 -38.03
N ILE A 105 0.36 18.17 -37.29
CA ILE A 105 0.19 19.63 -37.06
C ILE A 105 1.40 20.45 -37.52
N TYR A 106 2.55 19.82 -37.72
CA TYR A 106 3.74 20.46 -38.26
C TYR A 106 4.63 19.44 -38.97
N GLN A 107 5.23 19.87 -40.08
CA GLN A 107 6.27 19.13 -40.78
C GLN A 107 7.27 20.14 -41.36
N ASN A 108 8.55 19.91 -41.10
CA ASN A 108 9.62 20.69 -41.69
C ASN A 108 9.79 20.31 -43.17
N ALA A 109 9.65 21.29 -44.07
CA ALA A 109 9.74 21.08 -45.51
C ALA A 109 11.14 20.64 -45.98
N ALA A 110 12.18 20.96 -45.22
CA ALA A 110 13.56 20.58 -45.52
C ALA A 110 13.99 19.25 -44.87
N ALA A 111 13.12 18.60 -44.08
CA ALA A 111 13.47 17.37 -43.39
C ALA A 111 13.59 16.18 -44.35
N VAL A 112 14.67 15.42 -44.18
CA VAL A 112 14.91 14.17 -44.93
C VAL A 112 14.11 13.04 -44.25
N ASN A 113 13.33 12.29 -45.04
CA ASN A 113 12.53 11.14 -44.60
C ASN A 113 11.54 11.43 -43.45
N PRO A 114 10.51 12.26 -43.68
CA PRO A 114 9.39 12.37 -42.75
C PRO A 114 8.66 11.02 -42.63
N LEU A 115 8.14 10.72 -41.43
CA LEU A 115 7.32 9.54 -41.21
C LEU A 115 5.97 9.74 -41.91
N ILE A 116 5.61 8.82 -42.80
CA ILE A 116 4.32 8.79 -43.50
C ILE A 116 3.69 7.42 -43.33
N ILE A 117 2.55 7.38 -42.65
CA ILE A 117 1.76 6.16 -42.46
C ILE A 117 0.62 6.16 -43.49
N THR A 118 0.63 5.16 -44.39
CA THR A 118 -0.39 5.03 -45.46
C THR A 118 -1.17 3.71 -45.41
N ARG A 119 -0.87 2.87 -44.41
CA ARG A 119 -1.45 1.53 -44.30
C ARG A 119 -2.71 1.55 -43.43
N ASP A 120 -3.69 0.73 -43.82
CA ASP A 120 -4.91 0.49 -43.06
C ASP A 120 -4.75 -0.70 -42.10
N TRP A 121 -5.76 -0.96 -41.27
CA TRP A 121 -5.76 -2.10 -40.35
C TRP A 121 -5.49 -3.44 -41.05
N LYS A 122 -6.04 -3.66 -42.27
CA LYS A 122 -5.84 -4.91 -43.02
C LYS A 122 -4.36 -5.15 -43.31
N LYS A 123 -3.64 -4.11 -43.73
CA LYS A 123 -2.19 -4.16 -43.98
C LYS A 123 -1.36 -4.19 -42.70
N TYR A 124 -1.83 -3.56 -41.62
CA TYR A 124 -1.12 -3.50 -40.34
C TYR A 124 -1.28 -4.74 -39.47
N LYS A 125 -2.41 -5.46 -39.57
CA LYS A 125 -2.77 -6.60 -38.70
C LYS A 125 -1.64 -7.62 -38.49
N LYS A 126 -0.91 -7.99 -39.55
CA LYS A 126 0.21 -8.94 -39.44
C LYS A 126 1.37 -8.40 -38.59
N LYS A 127 1.68 -7.10 -38.73
CA LYS A 127 2.73 -6.46 -37.92
C LYS A 127 2.32 -6.30 -36.47
N PHE A 128 1.05 -5.99 -36.22
CA PHE A 128 0.50 -5.93 -34.87
C PHE A 128 0.59 -7.30 -34.17
N HIS A 129 0.17 -8.39 -34.84
CA HIS A 129 0.29 -9.74 -34.28
C HIS A 129 1.75 -10.16 -34.06
N ALA A 130 2.67 -9.86 -34.98
CA ALA A 130 4.09 -10.13 -34.78
C ALA A 130 4.72 -9.29 -33.64
N PHE A 131 4.11 -8.15 -33.29
CA PHE A 131 4.50 -7.38 -32.11
C PHE A 131 3.95 -8.02 -30.83
N GLU A 132 2.66 -8.40 -30.80
CA GLU A 132 2.04 -9.14 -29.69
C GLU A 132 2.75 -10.47 -29.41
N GLU A 133 3.02 -11.29 -30.44
CA GLU A 133 3.69 -12.60 -30.28
C GLU A 133 5.08 -12.49 -29.67
N ARG A 134 5.85 -11.44 -30.00
CA ARG A 134 7.18 -11.24 -29.41
C ARG A 134 7.09 -11.06 -27.90
N PHE A 135 6.13 -10.26 -27.45
CA PHE A 135 5.87 -10.09 -26.03
C PHE A 135 5.51 -11.42 -25.35
N TYR A 136 4.52 -12.13 -25.89
CA TYR A 136 4.03 -13.37 -25.29
C TYR A 136 5.09 -14.48 -25.26
N ASN A 137 5.88 -14.63 -26.33
CA ASN A 137 6.93 -15.65 -26.39
C ASN A 137 8.03 -15.43 -25.34
N ASP A 138 8.51 -14.19 -25.20
CA ASP A 138 9.55 -13.87 -24.21
C ASP A 138 8.99 -13.97 -22.78
N HIS A 139 7.74 -13.56 -22.57
CA HIS A 139 7.04 -13.66 -21.28
C HIS A 139 6.90 -15.13 -20.84
N ASP A 140 6.46 -16.01 -21.73
CA ASP A 140 6.35 -17.45 -21.47
C ASP A 140 7.72 -18.10 -21.16
N LEU A 141 8.79 -17.60 -21.78
CA LEU A 141 10.16 -18.03 -21.50
C LEU A 141 10.57 -17.65 -20.06
N GLN A 142 10.34 -16.40 -19.65
CA GLN A 142 10.64 -15.93 -18.28
C GLN A 142 9.84 -16.72 -17.24
N LYS A 143 8.55 -16.95 -17.52
CA LYS A 143 7.67 -17.76 -16.68
C LYS A 143 8.20 -19.17 -16.47
N SER A 144 8.60 -19.83 -17.55
CA SER A 144 9.16 -21.18 -17.50
C SER A 144 10.46 -21.21 -16.70
N GLN A 145 11.33 -20.20 -16.90
CA GLN A 145 12.58 -20.08 -16.16
C GLN A 145 12.35 -19.94 -14.65
N VAL A 146 11.44 -19.08 -14.23
CA VAL A 146 11.11 -18.89 -12.81
C VAL A 146 10.52 -20.16 -12.19
N HIS A 147 9.63 -20.86 -12.91
CA HIS A 147 9.04 -22.09 -12.41
C HIS A 147 10.09 -23.18 -12.16
N ASN A 148 11.05 -23.33 -13.07
CA ASN A 148 12.17 -24.25 -12.89
C ASN A 148 13.00 -23.89 -11.65
N LEU A 149 13.35 -22.61 -11.48
CA LEU A 149 14.14 -22.16 -10.33
C LEU A 149 13.43 -22.38 -8.98
N ILE A 150 12.10 -22.21 -8.95
CA ILE A 150 11.29 -22.54 -7.77
C ILE A 150 11.38 -24.04 -7.48
N SER A 151 11.27 -24.90 -8.50
CA SER A 151 11.37 -26.36 -8.32
C SER A 151 12.75 -26.84 -7.89
N GLU A 152 13.79 -26.08 -8.23
CA GLU A 152 15.19 -26.33 -7.84
C GLU A 152 15.53 -25.80 -6.44
N GLY A 153 14.62 -25.05 -5.79
CA GLY A 153 14.87 -24.43 -4.48
C GLY A 153 15.88 -23.27 -4.51
N ALA A 154 16.10 -22.66 -5.68
CA ALA A 154 17.12 -21.63 -5.90
C ALA A 154 16.60 -20.23 -5.52
N SER A 155 16.36 -19.97 -4.23
CA SER A 155 15.58 -18.80 -3.79
C SER A 155 16.08 -17.43 -4.30
N ASN A 156 17.38 -17.14 -4.15
CA ASN A 156 17.93 -15.88 -4.64
C ASN A 156 17.76 -15.75 -6.18
N SER A 157 17.89 -16.87 -6.91
CA SER A 157 17.67 -16.92 -8.35
C SER A 157 16.22 -16.70 -8.74
N VAL A 158 15.26 -17.15 -7.92
CA VAL A 158 13.83 -16.87 -8.11
C VAL A 158 13.57 -15.37 -8.02
N PHE A 159 14.01 -14.70 -6.95
CA PHE A 159 13.82 -13.26 -6.78
C PHE A 159 14.51 -12.42 -7.87
N THR A 160 15.74 -12.77 -8.23
CA THR A 160 16.47 -12.05 -9.29
C THR A 160 15.87 -12.29 -10.69
N SER A 161 15.28 -13.46 -10.94
CA SER A 161 14.57 -13.75 -12.20
C SER A 161 13.24 -13.01 -12.26
N TYR A 162 12.47 -12.95 -11.16
CA TYR A 162 11.29 -12.10 -11.09
C TYR A 162 11.61 -10.62 -11.28
N ALA A 163 12.74 -10.13 -10.75
CA ALA A 163 13.16 -8.74 -10.97
C ALA A 163 13.35 -8.45 -12.47
N ARG A 164 14.07 -9.32 -13.20
CA ARG A 164 14.27 -9.20 -14.65
C ARG A 164 12.96 -9.29 -15.43
N TRP A 165 12.07 -10.17 -15.00
CA TRP A 165 10.76 -10.32 -15.62
C TRP A 165 9.91 -9.06 -15.44
N MET A 166 9.88 -8.47 -14.25
CA MET A 166 9.22 -7.19 -14.03
C MET A 166 9.90 -6.05 -14.79
N GLU A 167 11.23 -6.04 -14.92
CA GLU A 167 11.94 -5.07 -15.76
C GLU A 167 11.48 -5.11 -17.22
N TYR A 168 11.24 -6.32 -17.75
CA TYR A 168 10.72 -6.56 -19.09
C TYR A 168 9.29 -6.05 -19.24
N ASP A 169 8.41 -6.39 -18.30
CA ASP A 169 7.01 -5.94 -18.33
C ASP A 169 6.89 -4.41 -18.22
N LEU A 170 7.66 -3.79 -17.33
CA LEU A 170 7.72 -2.34 -17.22
C LEU A 170 8.28 -1.71 -18.50
N GLU A 171 9.24 -2.33 -19.18
CA GLU A 171 9.75 -1.83 -20.47
C GLU A 171 8.64 -1.82 -21.53
N TYR A 172 7.83 -2.88 -21.59
CA TYR A 172 6.67 -2.91 -22.48
C TYR A 172 5.62 -1.87 -22.14
N LEU A 173 5.31 -1.67 -20.85
CA LEU A 173 4.39 -0.61 -20.43
C LEU A 173 4.92 0.78 -20.79
N GLU A 174 6.20 1.06 -20.56
CA GLU A 174 6.85 2.31 -20.96
C GLU A 174 6.77 2.51 -22.47
N GLU A 175 7.05 1.47 -23.26
CA GLU A 175 6.95 1.54 -24.73
C GLU A 175 5.52 1.79 -25.21
N LEU A 176 4.53 1.09 -24.65
CA LEU A 176 3.12 1.18 -25.07
C LEU A 176 2.42 2.48 -24.65
N TYR A 177 2.96 3.19 -23.65
CA TYR A 177 2.42 4.48 -23.21
C TYR A 177 3.27 5.69 -23.66
N LEU A 178 4.58 5.53 -23.81
CA LEU A 178 5.54 6.63 -23.97
C LEU A 178 6.48 6.47 -25.17
N VAL A 179 6.50 5.30 -25.84
CA VAL A 179 7.43 4.96 -26.95
C VAL A 179 8.92 5.01 -26.54
N ASN A 180 9.17 5.22 -25.26
CA ASN A 180 10.48 5.28 -24.64
C ASN A 180 10.59 4.19 -23.58
N SER A 181 11.81 3.83 -23.21
CA SER A 181 12.11 2.89 -22.14
C SER A 181 13.14 3.54 -21.21
N PHE A 182 12.99 3.34 -19.92
CA PHE A 182 13.80 4.00 -18.90
C PHE A 182 14.75 3.00 -18.22
N ASN A 183 15.41 2.17 -19.02
CA ASN A 183 16.25 1.05 -18.54
C ASN A 183 17.46 1.49 -17.69
N SER A 184 17.80 2.79 -17.68
CA SER A 184 18.82 3.35 -16.79
C SER A 184 18.32 3.65 -15.37
N LEU A 185 17.00 3.66 -15.16
CA LEU A 185 16.38 3.92 -13.86
C LEU A 185 16.13 2.62 -13.11
N SER A 186 16.07 2.70 -11.78
CA SER A 186 15.68 1.59 -10.94
C SER A 186 14.21 1.19 -11.15
N LEU A 187 13.86 -0.06 -10.83
CA LEU A 187 12.46 -0.53 -10.85
C LEU A 187 11.51 0.41 -10.10
N ALA A 188 11.91 0.94 -8.95
CA ALA A 188 11.08 1.83 -8.15
C ALA A 188 10.81 3.17 -8.85
N GLU A 189 11.84 3.75 -9.48
CA GLU A 189 11.71 4.98 -10.27
C GLU A 189 10.86 4.77 -11.51
N ARG A 190 11.03 3.63 -12.20
CA ARG A 190 10.23 3.25 -13.37
C ARG A 190 8.75 3.12 -13.01
N ILE A 191 8.43 2.43 -11.93
CA ILE A 191 7.07 2.35 -11.37
C ILE A 191 6.54 3.75 -11.06
N ASN A 192 7.30 4.58 -10.33
CA ASN A 192 6.88 5.94 -9.98
C ASN A 192 6.55 6.80 -11.21
N ASN A 193 7.35 6.68 -12.28
CA ASN A 193 7.12 7.39 -13.53
C ASN A 193 5.85 6.89 -14.25
N LEU A 194 5.59 5.59 -14.21
CA LEU A 194 4.41 4.97 -14.83
C LEU A 194 3.11 5.25 -14.07
N ILE A 195 3.13 5.45 -12.75
CA ILE A 195 1.92 5.72 -11.92
C ILE A 195 1.07 6.84 -12.51
N ALA A 196 1.70 7.90 -13.02
CA ALA A 196 0.95 9.03 -13.52
C ALA A 196 0.20 8.70 -14.84
N TYR A 197 0.60 7.65 -15.56
CA TYR A 197 -0.05 7.15 -16.78
C TYR A 197 -0.97 5.95 -16.49
N ILE A 198 -0.60 5.14 -15.51
CA ILE A 198 -1.28 3.92 -15.09
C ILE A 198 -1.37 3.92 -13.56
N PRO A 199 -2.30 4.71 -12.98
CA PRO A 199 -2.42 4.83 -11.52
C PRO A 199 -2.67 3.51 -10.81
N GLU A 200 -3.26 2.55 -11.53
CA GLU A 200 -3.55 1.19 -11.08
C GLU A 200 -2.32 0.39 -10.65
N ILE A 201 -1.12 0.69 -11.20
CA ILE A 201 0.12 0.02 -10.76
C ILE A 201 0.34 0.15 -9.25
N GLN A 202 -0.15 1.23 -8.63
CA GLN A 202 -0.04 1.43 -7.18
C GLN A 202 -0.69 0.31 -6.36
N LYS A 203 -1.70 -0.39 -6.90
CA LYS A 203 -2.36 -1.52 -6.22
C LYS A 203 -1.44 -2.71 -6.01
N TYR A 204 -0.37 -2.83 -6.80
CA TYR A 204 0.47 -4.02 -6.84
C TYR A 204 1.71 -3.90 -5.97
N PHE A 205 2.10 -2.67 -5.59
CA PHE A 205 3.36 -2.40 -4.90
C PHE A 205 3.15 -1.59 -3.62
N ILE A 206 3.44 -2.21 -2.48
CA ILE A 206 3.44 -1.55 -1.18
C ILE A 206 4.70 -0.71 -1.02
N LYS A 207 4.52 0.59 -0.79
CA LYS A 207 5.61 1.51 -0.46
C LYS A 207 6.21 1.16 0.89
N ASN A 208 7.52 1.01 0.93
CA ASN A 208 8.27 0.87 2.16
C ASN A 208 8.78 2.24 2.65
N SER A 209 9.21 3.07 1.70
CA SER A 209 9.65 4.45 1.91
C SER A 209 9.15 5.34 0.76
N HIS A 210 9.52 6.63 0.74
CA HIS A 210 9.20 7.50 -0.39
C HIS A 210 9.85 7.04 -1.71
N SER A 211 10.98 6.33 -1.64
CA SER A 211 11.78 5.94 -2.80
C SER A 211 11.84 4.43 -3.04
N SER A 212 11.18 3.61 -2.22
CA SER A 212 11.29 2.15 -2.32
C SER A 212 9.99 1.39 -2.05
N TYR A 213 9.91 0.19 -2.59
CA TYR A 213 8.77 -0.72 -2.49
C TYR A 213 9.20 -2.04 -1.86
N TYR A 214 8.31 -2.66 -1.07
CA TYR A 214 8.63 -3.87 -0.31
C TYR A 214 9.20 -5.00 -1.18
N LEU A 215 8.53 -5.36 -2.28
CA LEU A 215 9.01 -6.43 -3.18
C LEU A 215 10.32 -6.06 -3.89
N ILE A 216 10.50 -4.78 -4.24
CA ILE A 216 11.75 -4.32 -4.86
C ILE A 216 12.91 -4.40 -3.87
N ASP A 217 12.68 -4.04 -2.60
CA ASP A 217 13.69 -4.18 -1.56
C ASP A 217 14.09 -5.65 -1.36
N LEU A 218 13.16 -6.61 -1.55
CA LEU A 218 13.51 -8.04 -1.56
C LEU A 218 14.39 -8.43 -2.75
N PHE A 219 14.12 -7.92 -3.94
CA PHE A 219 14.95 -8.17 -5.12
C PHE A 219 16.37 -7.62 -4.97
N VAL A 220 16.50 -6.40 -4.41
CA VAL A 220 17.79 -5.77 -4.15
C VAL A 220 18.60 -6.63 -3.17
N LYS A 221 17.98 -7.04 -2.05
CA LYS A 221 18.64 -7.92 -1.08
C LYS A 221 19.04 -9.27 -1.68
N ALA A 222 18.19 -9.88 -2.50
CA ALA A 222 18.48 -11.18 -3.11
C ALA A 222 19.68 -11.10 -4.06
N LYS A 223 19.78 -9.99 -4.78
CA LYS A 223 20.91 -9.68 -5.65
C LYS A 223 22.20 -9.46 -4.85
N GLU A 224 22.13 -8.69 -3.76
CA GLU A 224 23.28 -8.47 -2.87
C GLU A 224 23.79 -9.78 -2.27
N ALA A 225 22.88 -10.62 -1.74
CA ALA A 225 23.25 -11.91 -1.17
C ALA A 225 23.92 -12.84 -2.19
N SER A 226 23.48 -12.80 -3.46
CA SER A 226 24.09 -13.58 -4.54
C SER A 226 25.48 -13.11 -4.94
N VAL A 227 25.82 -11.84 -4.69
CA VAL A 227 27.12 -11.25 -5.07
C VAL A 227 28.15 -11.41 -3.96
N ASN A 228 27.70 -11.34 -2.71
CA ASN A 228 28.55 -11.36 -1.53
C ASN A 228 28.76 -12.75 -0.92
N ASP A 229 28.16 -13.81 -1.51
CA ASP A 229 28.05 -15.15 -0.90
C ASP A 229 27.44 -15.11 0.52
N ASP A 230 26.53 -14.17 0.77
CA ASP A 230 25.80 -14.08 2.04
C ASP A 230 24.69 -15.16 2.11
N GLU A 231 24.14 -15.37 3.31
CA GLU A 231 23.04 -16.33 3.50
C GLU A 231 21.86 -16.05 2.55
N PRO A 232 21.29 -17.10 1.92
CA PRO A 232 20.14 -16.95 1.03
C PRO A 232 18.95 -16.30 1.72
N ILE A 233 18.16 -15.55 0.95
CA ILE A 233 16.89 -15.04 1.46
C ILE A 233 15.89 -16.20 1.52
N HIS A 234 15.55 -16.63 2.72
CA HIS A 234 14.48 -17.61 2.95
C HIS A 234 13.15 -16.88 3.12
N LYS A 235 12.48 -16.57 2.00
CA LYS A 235 11.15 -15.92 1.95
C LYS A 235 10.28 -16.50 0.84
N ASP A 236 10.28 -17.83 0.73
CA ASP A 236 9.56 -18.56 -0.31
C ASP A 236 8.05 -18.34 -0.20
N GLU A 237 7.57 -18.02 1.01
CA GLU A 237 6.18 -17.68 1.30
C GLU A 237 5.71 -16.43 0.54
N VAL A 238 6.64 -15.57 0.09
CA VAL A 238 6.33 -14.34 -0.65
C VAL A 238 6.27 -14.57 -2.16
N TYR A 239 6.68 -15.75 -2.68
CA TYR A 239 6.71 -16.01 -4.12
C TYR A 239 5.36 -15.82 -4.79
N LYS A 240 4.28 -16.27 -4.15
CA LYS A 240 2.94 -16.10 -4.71
C LYS A 240 2.58 -14.61 -4.84
N ALA A 241 2.95 -13.79 -3.87
CA ALA A 241 2.68 -12.35 -3.93
C ALA A 241 3.51 -11.66 -5.02
N VAL A 242 4.77 -12.07 -5.23
CA VAL A 242 5.59 -11.60 -6.35
C VAL A 242 4.96 -12.00 -7.69
N GLY A 243 4.53 -13.26 -7.82
CA GLY A 243 3.84 -13.75 -9.01
C GLY A 243 2.51 -13.04 -9.27
N ILE A 244 1.74 -12.68 -8.23
CA ILE A 244 0.52 -11.88 -8.38
C ILE A 244 0.86 -10.48 -8.89
N ALA A 245 1.90 -9.83 -8.36
CA ALA A 245 2.33 -8.50 -8.81
C ALA A 245 2.78 -8.52 -10.29
N GLU A 246 3.56 -9.53 -10.68
CA GLU A 246 3.96 -9.75 -12.09
C GLU A 246 2.74 -10.00 -12.98
N GLN A 247 1.88 -10.95 -12.63
CA GLN A 247 0.69 -11.29 -13.40
C GLN A 247 -0.24 -10.08 -13.60
N ASN A 248 -0.29 -9.17 -12.63
CA ASN A 248 -1.05 -7.94 -12.71
C ASN A 248 -0.37 -6.89 -13.61
N LEU A 249 0.97 -6.80 -13.64
CA LEU A 249 1.68 -6.00 -14.66
C LEU A 249 1.43 -6.54 -16.07
N TYR A 250 1.54 -7.86 -16.25
CA TYR A 250 1.20 -8.52 -17.51
C TYR A 250 -0.22 -8.17 -17.99
N ARG A 251 -1.21 -8.22 -17.10
CA ARG A 251 -2.60 -7.83 -17.44
C ARG A 251 -2.72 -6.38 -17.93
N LEU A 252 -1.99 -5.44 -17.32
CA LEU A 252 -1.97 -4.05 -17.80
C LEU A 252 -1.45 -3.95 -19.25
N ILE A 253 -0.50 -4.81 -19.62
CA ILE A 253 0.04 -4.87 -20.99
C ILE A 253 -1.02 -5.43 -21.94
N GLU A 254 -1.70 -6.52 -21.56
CA GLU A 254 -2.79 -7.11 -22.36
C GLU A 254 -3.94 -6.13 -22.57
N ASP A 255 -4.39 -5.48 -21.50
CA ASP A 255 -5.44 -4.46 -21.56
C ASP A 255 -5.04 -3.31 -22.48
N ARG A 256 -3.78 -2.89 -22.40
CA ARG A 256 -3.24 -1.84 -23.28
C ARG A 256 -3.16 -2.28 -24.73
N PHE A 257 -2.75 -3.52 -25.02
CA PHE A 257 -2.79 -4.06 -26.38
C PHE A 257 -4.22 -4.09 -26.93
N ALA A 258 -5.17 -4.59 -26.14
CA ALA A 258 -6.58 -4.64 -26.51
C ALA A 258 -7.14 -3.24 -26.78
N GLU A 259 -6.81 -2.27 -25.94
CA GLU A 259 -7.18 -0.86 -26.09
C GLU A 259 -6.63 -0.27 -27.39
N LEU A 260 -5.31 -0.38 -27.64
CA LEU A 260 -4.66 0.15 -28.84
C LEU A 260 -5.21 -0.51 -30.10
N LYS A 261 -5.39 -1.83 -30.10
CA LYS A 261 -6.02 -2.59 -31.18
C LYS A 261 -7.43 -2.08 -31.48
N LYS A 262 -8.24 -1.88 -30.43
CA LYS A 262 -9.61 -1.36 -30.56
C LYS A 262 -9.59 0.05 -31.15
N ARG A 263 -8.72 0.94 -30.69
CA ARG A 263 -8.60 2.33 -31.19
C ARG A 263 -8.11 2.39 -32.64
N ILE A 264 -7.10 1.60 -33.00
CA ILE A 264 -6.59 1.53 -34.39
C ILE A 264 -7.68 1.00 -35.32
N LYS A 265 -8.49 0.04 -34.88
CA LYS A 265 -9.68 -0.44 -35.62
C LYS A 265 -10.82 0.60 -35.65
N LYS A 266 -11.06 1.32 -34.54
CA LYS A 266 -12.14 2.31 -34.36
C LYS A 266 -11.84 3.68 -34.97
N ALA A 267 -10.62 3.95 -35.43
CA ALA A 267 -10.35 4.99 -36.43
C ALA A 267 -11.19 4.78 -37.73
N SER A 268 -11.96 3.69 -37.81
CA SER A 268 -13.08 3.42 -38.72
C SER A 268 -14.36 2.95 -37.96
N PHE A 269 -15.07 3.86 -37.27
CA PHE A 269 -16.41 3.74 -36.62
C PHE A 269 -16.48 3.77 -35.07
N GLU A 270 -17.53 4.43 -34.59
CA GLU A 270 -17.70 5.08 -33.29
C GLU A 270 -17.95 4.20 -32.04
N LYS A 271 -17.78 4.93 -30.93
CA LYS A 271 -18.02 4.82 -29.49
C LYS A 271 -18.81 3.66 -28.85
N GLN A 272 -18.42 3.42 -27.60
CA GLN A 272 -19.31 2.85 -26.58
C GLN A 272 -18.92 3.41 -25.21
N GLU A 273 -19.96 3.69 -24.42
CA GLU A 273 -19.99 4.32 -23.09
C GLU A 273 -19.53 3.38 -21.97
N LEU A 274 -19.15 3.98 -20.84
CA LEU A 274 -18.86 3.33 -19.56
C LEU A 274 -20.10 3.42 -18.65
N PRO A 275 -20.47 2.35 -17.92
CA PRO A 275 -21.46 2.45 -16.84
C PRO A 275 -20.81 2.94 -15.55
N SER A 276 -21.59 3.74 -14.84
CA SER A 276 -21.35 4.34 -13.54
C SER A 276 -21.66 3.40 -12.37
N GLN A 277 -20.87 3.62 -11.30
CA GLN A 277 -21.21 3.64 -9.88
C GLN A 277 -21.81 2.39 -9.21
N MET A 278 -21.11 1.97 -8.15
CA MET A 278 -21.54 0.99 -7.18
C MET A 278 -22.58 1.57 -6.21
N ASP A 279 -23.49 0.69 -5.81
CA ASP A 279 -24.60 0.91 -4.89
C ASP A 279 -24.18 1.52 -3.53
N GLU A 280 -24.88 2.57 -3.12
CA GLU A 280 -24.81 3.10 -1.75
C GLU A 280 -25.48 2.12 -0.77
N LYS A 281 -24.70 1.58 0.15
CA LYS A 281 -25.20 0.86 1.33
C LYS A 281 -25.87 1.83 2.32
N PRO A 282 -26.76 1.35 3.22
CA PRO A 282 -27.44 2.19 4.21
C PRO A 282 -26.43 2.87 5.14
N LYS A 283 -26.55 4.19 5.32
CA LYS A 283 -25.65 5.01 6.14
C LYS A 283 -26.01 4.90 7.63
N ASP A 284 -25.09 4.35 8.41
CA ASP A 284 -25.11 4.48 9.87
C ASP A 284 -24.50 5.84 10.25
N ILE A 285 -25.35 6.73 10.78
CA ILE A 285 -25.00 8.11 11.13
C ILE A 285 -23.83 8.17 12.13
N ILE A 286 -23.73 7.18 13.04
CA ILE A 286 -22.65 7.16 14.05
C ILE A 286 -21.32 6.79 13.40
N LEU A 287 -21.33 5.85 12.45
CA LEU A 287 -20.13 5.49 11.69
C LEU A 287 -19.68 6.63 10.78
N ASP A 288 -20.61 7.37 10.15
CA ASP A 288 -20.27 8.55 9.36
C ASP A 288 -19.55 9.62 10.20
N VAL A 289 -20.08 9.93 11.40
CA VAL A 289 -19.43 10.83 12.36
C VAL A 289 -18.05 10.32 12.77
N ALA A 290 -17.90 9.00 12.92
CA ALA A 290 -16.63 8.38 13.26
C ALA A 290 -15.60 8.53 12.14
N ILE A 291 -15.97 8.17 10.91
CA ILE A 291 -15.15 8.31 9.70
C ILE A 291 -14.71 9.76 9.54
N GLU A 292 -15.65 10.72 9.59
CA GLU A 292 -15.35 12.13 9.43
C GLU A 292 -14.36 12.64 10.50
N THR A 293 -14.54 12.23 11.75
CA THR A 293 -13.66 12.62 12.86
C THR A 293 -12.26 12.02 12.71
N ILE A 294 -12.17 10.76 12.28
CA ILE A 294 -10.89 10.07 12.04
C ILE A 294 -10.15 10.73 10.88
N VAL A 295 -10.80 10.91 9.73
CA VAL A 295 -10.19 11.46 8.51
C VAL A 295 -9.72 12.90 8.70
N LYS A 296 -10.45 13.71 9.48
CA LYS A 296 -10.00 15.07 9.85
C LYS A 296 -8.78 15.09 10.78
N SER A 297 -8.56 14.01 11.51
CA SER A 297 -7.52 13.96 12.54
C SER A 297 -6.23 13.32 12.05
N VAL A 298 -6.34 12.33 11.15
CA VAL A 298 -5.25 11.44 10.75
C VAL A 298 -5.30 11.23 9.23
N GLU A 299 -4.13 11.14 8.60
CA GLU A 299 -4.02 10.72 7.20
C GLU A 299 -4.29 9.21 7.09
N VAL A 300 -5.54 8.86 6.78
CA VAL A 300 -6.01 7.47 6.72
C VAL A 300 -6.13 7.00 5.28
N GLU A 301 -5.55 5.83 5.00
CA GLU A 301 -5.73 5.11 3.74
C GLU A 301 -7.09 4.39 3.73
N GLN A 302 -7.33 3.54 4.73
CA GLN A 302 -8.51 2.68 4.82
C GLN A 302 -8.98 2.51 6.27
N ILE A 303 -10.29 2.34 6.45
CA ILE A 303 -10.93 2.03 7.76
C ILE A 303 -11.75 0.75 7.61
N TYR A 304 -11.51 -0.20 8.49
CA TYR A 304 -12.24 -1.46 8.57
C TYR A 304 -13.03 -1.53 9.89
N LEU A 305 -14.35 -1.72 9.82
CA LEU A 305 -15.20 -2.08 10.96
C LEU A 305 -15.30 -3.60 11.03
N TYR A 306 -14.53 -4.21 11.93
CA TYR A 306 -14.41 -5.67 11.98
C TYR A 306 -15.20 -6.32 13.10
N HIS A 307 -15.61 -5.53 14.11
CA HIS A 307 -16.47 -6.01 15.16
C HIS A 307 -17.33 -4.89 15.73
N GLN A 308 -18.52 -5.27 16.19
CA GLN A 308 -19.45 -4.40 16.88
C GLN A 308 -20.11 -5.22 17.97
N ILE A 309 -20.23 -4.64 19.16
CA ILE A 309 -21.00 -5.24 20.24
C ILE A 309 -21.85 -4.22 20.96
N THR A 310 -23.05 -4.62 21.33
CA THR A 310 -23.95 -3.83 22.16
C THR A 310 -24.16 -4.53 23.49
N TYR A 311 -23.90 -3.83 24.60
CA TYR A 311 -24.15 -4.29 25.94
C TYR A 311 -24.97 -3.25 26.71
N GLY A 312 -26.19 -3.63 27.10
CA GLY A 312 -27.16 -2.69 27.66
C GLY A 312 -27.42 -1.54 26.67
N GLU A 313 -27.20 -0.31 27.12
CA GLU A 313 -27.37 0.90 26.29
C GLU A 313 -26.08 1.35 25.57
N LYS A 314 -24.97 0.65 25.76
CA LYS A 314 -23.67 1.01 25.17
C LYS A 314 -23.35 0.14 23.97
N THR A 315 -22.90 0.77 22.88
CA THR A 315 -22.40 0.05 21.70
C THR A 315 -20.91 0.38 21.49
N THR A 316 -20.09 -0.66 21.38
CA THR A 316 -18.65 -0.55 21.15
C THR A 316 -18.34 -0.95 19.71
N TYR A 317 -17.72 -0.04 18.96
CA TYR A 317 -17.23 -0.28 17.60
C TYR A 317 -15.74 -0.57 17.60
N TYR A 318 -15.32 -1.61 16.88
CA TYR A 318 -13.92 -1.99 16.72
C TYR A 318 -13.45 -1.66 15.32
N LEU A 319 -12.55 -0.68 15.23
CA LEU A 319 -12.05 -0.16 13.96
C LEU A 319 -10.56 -0.43 13.83
N MET A 320 -10.15 -0.94 12.66
CA MET A 320 -8.75 -0.98 12.25
C MET A 320 -8.50 0.11 11.21
N LEU A 321 -7.49 0.93 11.48
CA LEU A 321 -7.06 2.01 10.61
C LEU A 321 -5.74 1.60 9.93
N ILE A 322 -5.70 1.68 8.60
CA ILE A 322 -4.44 1.71 7.87
C ILE A 322 -4.13 3.18 7.63
N ALA A 323 -3.15 3.73 8.35
CA ALA A 323 -2.93 5.16 8.43
C ALA A 323 -1.48 5.54 8.69
N ILE A 324 -1.10 6.75 8.26
CA ILE A 324 0.22 7.33 8.51
C ILE A 324 0.14 8.27 9.72
N GLY A 325 1.08 8.13 10.66
CA GLY A 325 1.18 9.03 11.82
C GLY A 325 0.14 8.82 12.93
N ALA A 326 -0.62 7.72 12.89
CA ALA A 326 -1.63 7.36 13.90
C ALA A 326 -1.04 6.67 15.15
N GLY A 327 -0.14 7.36 15.86
CA GLY A 327 0.42 6.87 17.12
C GLY A 327 -0.61 6.85 18.27
N ASN A 328 -0.25 6.22 19.40
CA ASN A 328 -1.15 6.01 20.54
C ASN A 328 -1.81 7.30 21.08
N GLU A 329 -1.04 8.38 21.22
CA GLU A 329 -1.57 9.68 21.68
C GLU A 329 -2.62 10.25 20.71
N LYS A 330 -2.39 10.05 19.41
CA LYS A 330 -3.31 10.51 18.39
C LYS A 330 -4.60 9.70 18.41
N LEU A 331 -4.50 8.37 18.54
CA LEU A 331 -5.68 7.50 18.71
C LEU A 331 -6.46 7.87 19.97
N LYS A 332 -5.78 8.12 21.10
CA LYS A 332 -6.42 8.56 22.35
C LYS A 332 -7.20 9.86 22.17
N SER A 333 -6.61 10.84 21.49
CA SER A 333 -7.27 12.11 21.17
C SER A 333 -8.49 11.91 20.27
N VAL A 334 -8.40 11.04 19.26
CA VAL A 334 -9.52 10.68 18.39
C VAL A 334 -10.63 10.00 19.18
N THR A 335 -10.33 8.99 19.99
CA THR A 335 -11.33 8.29 20.82
C THR A 335 -12.04 9.24 21.77
N GLN A 336 -11.31 10.18 22.40
CA GLN A 336 -11.92 11.19 23.28
C GLN A 336 -12.85 12.14 22.52
N SER A 337 -12.48 12.55 21.31
CA SER A 337 -13.30 13.38 20.42
C SER A 337 -14.56 12.63 19.96
N LEU A 338 -14.45 11.34 19.64
CA LEU A 338 -15.59 10.50 19.28
C LEU A 338 -16.56 10.35 20.46
N LYS A 339 -16.04 10.09 21.65
CA LYS A 339 -16.85 9.93 22.87
C LYS A 339 -17.64 11.19 23.20
N SER A 340 -17.04 12.37 23.02
CA SER A 340 -17.74 13.65 23.25
C SER A 340 -18.82 13.93 22.20
N LYS A 341 -18.55 13.65 20.91
CA LYS A 341 -19.51 13.86 19.81
C LYS A 341 -20.69 12.89 19.83
N THR A 342 -20.48 11.68 20.34
CA THR A 342 -21.50 10.61 20.34
C THR A 342 -22.26 10.49 21.66
N GLY A 343 -22.06 11.44 22.58
CA GLY A 343 -22.79 11.52 23.85
C GLY A 343 -22.50 10.37 24.82
N GLY A 344 -21.35 9.69 24.68
CA GLY A 344 -20.89 8.63 25.59
C GLY A 344 -21.67 7.31 25.54
N LYS A 345 -22.68 7.18 24.67
CA LYS A 345 -23.40 5.91 24.42
C LYS A 345 -22.64 4.96 23.50
N TYR A 346 -21.64 5.48 22.81
CA TYR A 346 -20.83 4.75 21.85
C TYR A 346 -19.36 4.83 22.26
N ASP A 347 -18.73 3.66 22.36
CA ASP A 347 -17.30 3.53 22.60
C ASP A 347 -16.59 3.03 21.33
N PHE A 348 -15.32 3.38 21.18
CA PHE A 348 -14.54 3.08 19.97
C PHE A 348 -13.19 2.48 20.34
N VAL A 349 -12.95 1.26 19.90
CA VAL A 349 -11.66 0.57 20.00
C VAL A 349 -10.93 0.74 18.69
N LEU A 350 -9.91 1.60 18.70
CA LEU A 350 -9.11 1.92 17.52
C LEU A 350 -7.76 1.20 17.59
N ILE A 351 -7.47 0.40 16.57
CA ILE A 351 -6.11 -0.09 16.30
C ILE A 351 -5.62 0.55 15.00
N SER A 352 -4.33 0.91 14.95
CA SER A 352 -3.79 1.57 13.76
C SER A 352 -2.36 1.17 13.50
N HIS A 353 -2.07 0.93 12.22
CA HIS A 353 -0.72 0.72 11.69
C HIS A 353 -0.59 1.37 10.32
N ASN A 354 0.64 1.67 9.92
CA ASN A 354 0.89 1.98 8.52
C ASN A 354 1.03 0.66 7.72
N ARG A 355 0.74 0.72 6.41
CA ARG A 355 0.73 -0.48 5.56
C ARG A 355 2.10 -1.16 5.48
N SER A 356 3.19 -0.39 5.47
CA SER A 356 4.54 -0.95 5.37
C SER A 356 4.94 -1.73 6.63
N TRP A 357 4.51 -1.28 7.81
CA TRP A 357 4.70 -1.99 9.06
C TRP A 357 3.91 -3.29 9.07
N MET A 358 2.64 -3.27 8.63
CA MET A 358 1.84 -4.49 8.53
C MET A 358 2.51 -5.50 7.59
N GLN A 359 2.95 -5.06 6.41
CA GLN A 359 3.63 -5.90 5.43
C GLN A 359 4.91 -6.56 5.99
N LYS A 360 5.68 -5.84 6.82
CA LYS A 360 6.91 -6.38 7.43
C LYS A 360 6.65 -7.35 8.58
N ASN A 361 5.45 -7.34 9.16
CA ASN A 361 5.09 -8.15 10.32
C ASN A 361 4.05 -9.22 9.99
N LEU A 362 3.83 -9.54 8.71
CA LEU A 362 2.91 -10.60 8.29
C LEU A 362 3.31 -11.97 8.84
N TYR A 363 4.61 -12.30 8.84
CA TYR A 363 5.12 -13.53 9.45
C TYR A 363 4.58 -13.82 10.85
N GLN A 364 4.36 -12.78 11.67
CA GLN A 364 3.83 -12.92 13.02
C GLN A 364 2.33 -12.68 13.11
N TYR A 365 1.80 -11.67 12.40
CA TYR A 365 0.45 -11.14 12.65
C TYR A 365 -0.52 -11.31 11.46
N GLN A 366 -0.12 -12.04 10.41
CA GLN A 366 -0.95 -12.20 9.20
C GLN A 366 -2.33 -12.77 9.52
N SER A 367 -2.43 -13.76 10.40
CA SER A 367 -3.70 -14.38 10.77
C SER A 367 -4.71 -13.38 11.31
N PHE A 368 -4.26 -12.46 12.16
CA PHE A 368 -5.11 -11.37 12.64
C PHE A 368 -5.54 -10.45 11.49
N PHE A 369 -4.60 -9.97 10.68
CA PHE A 369 -4.92 -9.02 9.61
C PHE A 369 -5.79 -9.62 8.51
N ALA A 370 -5.59 -10.88 8.13
CA ALA A 370 -6.40 -11.56 7.12
C ALA A 370 -7.87 -11.73 7.55
N THR A 371 -8.14 -11.83 8.85
CA THR A 371 -9.53 -11.87 9.35
C THR A 371 -10.23 -10.51 9.28
N ILE A 372 -9.48 -9.41 9.33
CA ILE A 372 -10.01 -8.04 9.41
C ILE A 372 -10.02 -7.35 8.03
N ILE A 373 -8.97 -7.52 7.23
CA ILE A 373 -8.81 -6.90 5.91
C ILE A 373 -9.62 -7.70 4.89
N GLN A 374 -10.91 -7.44 4.87
CA GLN A 374 -11.86 -8.03 3.93
C GLN A 374 -12.83 -6.94 3.44
N ASP A 375 -13.25 -7.02 2.19
CA ASP A 375 -14.14 -6.03 1.56
C ASP A 375 -15.44 -5.82 2.34
N LYS A 376 -15.95 -6.87 3.00
CA LYS A 376 -17.16 -6.81 3.81
C LYS A 376 -17.04 -5.90 5.04
N TYR A 377 -15.83 -5.66 5.52
CA TYR A 377 -15.53 -4.83 6.68
C TYR A 377 -15.02 -3.43 6.30
N LEU A 378 -14.68 -3.19 5.04
CA LEU A 378 -14.20 -1.89 4.55
C LEU A 378 -15.34 -0.86 4.58
N ILE A 379 -15.19 0.19 5.39
CA ILE A 379 -16.18 1.28 5.50
C ILE A 379 -15.69 2.61 4.92
N TYR A 380 -14.38 2.75 4.70
CA TYR A 380 -13.79 3.93 4.07
C TYR A 380 -12.48 3.59 3.35
N SER A 381 -12.27 4.19 2.18
CA SER A 381 -11.00 4.17 1.45
C SER A 381 -10.76 5.54 0.82
N SER A 382 -9.59 6.14 1.05
CA SER A 382 -9.25 7.44 0.46
C SER A 382 -8.86 7.36 -1.03
N SER A 383 -8.55 6.16 -1.51
CA SER A 383 -8.20 5.89 -2.89
C SER A 383 -8.61 4.47 -3.27
N GLN A 384 -8.98 4.25 -4.53
CA GLN A 384 -9.19 2.91 -5.08
C GLN A 384 -7.87 2.20 -5.45
N TYR A 385 -6.74 2.91 -5.36
CA TYR A 385 -5.43 2.40 -5.79
C TYR A 385 -4.51 1.98 -4.63
N HIS A 386 -5.07 1.84 -3.42
CA HIS A 386 -4.29 1.34 -2.28
C HIS A 386 -3.87 -0.11 -2.53
N PRO A 387 -2.60 -0.47 -2.28
CA PRO A 387 -2.12 -1.82 -2.54
C PRO A 387 -2.64 -2.84 -1.56
N GLU A 388 -2.92 -4.04 -2.06
CA GLU A 388 -3.18 -5.21 -1.21
C GLU A 388 -1.89 -5.65 -0.51
N LEU A 389 -2.05 -6.27 0.67
CA LEU A 389 -0.94 -6.89 1.39
C LEU A 389 -0.40 -8.07 0.60
N HIS A 390 0.93 -8.17 0.52
CA HIS A 390 1.64 -9.30 -0.06
C HIS A 390 1.65 -10.44 0.97
N TRP A 391 0.51 -11.12 1.08
CA TRP A 391 0.29 -12.22 2.01
C TRP A 391 1.27 -13.38 1.79
N GLU A 392 1.77 -13.93 2.90
CA GLU A 392 2.70 -15.06 2.94
C GLU A 392 1.92 -16.38 2.78
N LEU A 393 2.37 -17.25 1.88
CA LEU A 393 1.71 -18.53 1.56
C LEU A 393 2.73 -19.65 1.29
N PRO A 394 2.71 -20.76 2.06
CA PRO A 394 1.83 -21.03 3.20
C PRO A 394 2.16 -20.14 4.40
N HIS A 395 1.13 -19.74 5.15
CA HIS A 395 1.34 -19.11 6.46
C HIS A 395 1.06 -20.13 7.55
N ASN A 396 2.09 -20.39 8.34
CA ASN A 396 1.97 -21.25 9.52
C ASN A 396 1.77 -20.34 10.73
N GLN A 397 0.64 -20.50 11.43
CA GLN A 397 0.37 -19.76 12.65
C GLN A 397 1.31 -20.26 13.74
N TYR A 398 2.04 -19.36 14.39
CA TYR A 398 2.83 -19.69 15.56
C TYR A 398 2.94 -18.50 16.50
N HIS A 399 3.00 -18.78 17.81
CA HIS A 399 3.20 -17.75 18.81
C HIS A 399 4.68 -17.47 19.02
N ALA A 400 5.28 -16.76 18.05
CA ALA A 400 6.65 -16.27 18.19
C ALA A 400 6.83 -15.55 19.54
N ASP A 401 7.90 -15.88 20.26
CA ASP A 401 8.29 -15.24 21.52
C ASP A 401 7.27 -15.31 22.67
N LEU A 402 6.25 -16.18 22.59
CA LEU A 402 5.24 -16.33 23.65
C LEU A 402 5.86 -16.60 25.02
N TYR A 403 6.90 -17.45 25.06
CA TYR A 403 7.64 -17.72 26.29
C TYR A 403 8.12 -16.43 26.97
N PHE A 404 8.69 -15.49 26.20
CA PHE A 404 9.20 -14.24 26.75
C PHE A 404 8.07 -13.34 27.26
N TYR A 405 6.97 -13.22 26.52
CA TYR A 405 5.82 -12.40 26.94
C TYR A 405 5.13 -12.98 28.18
N TYR A 406 4.93 -14.29 28.21
CA TYR A 406 4.36 -15.00 29.36
C TYR A 406 5.26 -14.87 30.59
N LYS A 407 6.56 -15.18 30.45
CA LYS A 407 7.54 -15.07 31.54
C LYS A 407 7.62 -13.66 32.10
N SER A 408 7.65 -12.65 31.23
CA SER A 408 7.64 -11.24 31.63
C SER A 408 6.40 -10.90 32.45
N THR A 409 5.21 -11.27 31.96
CA THR A 409 3.93 -11.03 32.66
C THR A 409 3.88 -11.71 34.03
N LYS A 410 4.29 -12.99 34.09
CA LYS A 410 4.36 -13.76 35.33
C LYS A 410 5.33 -13.14 36.33
N ASN A 411 6.51 -12.74 35.88
CA ASN A 411 7.51 -12.12 36.74
C ASN A 411 7.05 -10.74 37.26
N SER A 412 6.35 -9.94 36.44
CA SER A 412 5.73 -8.70 36.90
C SER A 412 4.71 -8.94 38.02
N ALA A 413 3.90 -10.01 37.92
CA ALA A 413 2.97 -10.38 38.98
C ALA A 413 3.70 -10.79 40.27
N LEU A 414 4.77 -11.59 40.17
CA LEU A 414 5.57 -12.01 41.32
C LEU A 414 6.22 -10.82 42.04
N GLN A 415 6.75 -9.86 41.28
CA GLN A 415 7.29 -8.61 41.83
C GLN A 415 6.20 -7.80 42.54
N PHE A 416 5.02 -7.69 41.93
CA PHE A 416 3.87 -7.04 42.55
C PHE A 416 3.51 -7.72 43.89
N PHE A 417 3.39 -9.06 43.93
CA PHE A 417 3.05 -9.78 45.17
C PHE A 417 4.11 -9.64 46.26
N ALA A 418 5.40 -9.69 45.89
CA ALA A 418 6.50 -9.56 46.84
C ALA A 418 6.43 -8.21 47.58
N ILE A 419 6.04 -7.14 46.89
CA ILE A 419 5.89 -5.81 47.46
C ILE A 419 4.54 -5.69 48.19
N ALA A 420 3.42 -6.06 47.56
CA ALA A 420 2.08 -5.95 48.15
C ALA A 420 1.95 -6.68 49.49
N ARG A 421 2.60 -7.85 49.64
CA ARG A 421 2.51 -8.69 50.85
C ARG A 421 3.52 -8.29 51.94
N ASN A 422 4.49 -7.43 51.65
CA ASN A 422 5.45 -6.95 52.63
C ASN A 422 4.89 -5.68 53.33
N GLY A 423 4.04 -5.91 54.33
CA GLY A 423 3.11 -4.93 54.90
C GLY A 423 3.68 -3.71 55.65
N ASN A 424 4.99 -3.43 55.58
CA ASN A 424 5.61 -2.38 56.39
C ASN A 424 6.09 -1.13 55.61
N GLU A 425 6.29 -1.16 54.28
CA GLU A 425 7.07 -0.09 53.60
C GLU A 425 6.69 0.22 52.14
N ASN A 426 5.42 0.07 51.73
CA ASN A 426 5.00 0.38 50.36
C ASN A 426 4.78 1.87 50.12
N HIS A 427 5.87 2.64 50.18
CA HIS A 427 5.82 4.09 50.06
C HIS A 427 5.73 4.58 48.61
N GLN A 428 6.19 3.79 47.63
CA GLN A 428 6.20 4.15 46.21
C GLN A 428 6.15 2.90 45.30
N GLY A 429 5.70 3.05 44.05
CA GLY A 429 5.91 2.07 42.98
C GLY A 429 4.89 0.93 42.86
N LEU A 430 4.09 0.64 43.89
CA LEU A 430 3.10 -0.44 43.84
C LEU A 430 2.03 -0.22 42.76
N ASP A 431 1.49 1.00 42.65
CA ASP A 431 0.53 1.40 41.61
C ASP A 431 1.09 1.15 40.19
N PHE A 432 2.39 1.41 40.02
CA PHE A 432 3.10 1.26 38.76
C PHE A 432 3.26 -0.22 38.39
N LEU A 433 3.67 -1.06 39.33
CA LEU A 433 3.79 -2.50 39.10
C LEU A 433 2.45 -3.15 38.79
N PHE A 434 1.38 -2.73 39.47
CA PHE A 434 0.03 -3.17 39.16
C PHE A 434 -0.38 -2.80 37.72
N SER A 435 -0.13 -1.55 37.33
CA SER A 435 -0.45 -1.05 35.99
C SER A 435 0.38 -1.73 34.90
N LEU A 436 1.67 -1.99 35.17
CA LEU A 436 2.56 -2.71 34.27
C LEU A 436 2.14 -4.17 34.11
N PHE A 437 1.78 -4.84 35.21
CA PHE A 437 1.24 -6.20 35.16
C PHE A 437 -0.02 -6.25 34.28
N PHE A 438 -1.00 -5.37 34.53
CA PHE A 438 -2.26 -5.37 33.78
C PHE A 438 -2.03 -5.15 32.27
N LEU A 439 -1.14 -4.21 31.92
CA LEU A 439 -0.72 -3.96 30.54
C LEU A 439 -0.10 -5.22 29.91
N SER A 440 0.87 -5.84 30.59
CA SER A 440 1.54 -7.06 30.13
C SER A 440 0.57 -8.23 29.97
N PHE A 441 -0.35 -8.40 30.92
CA PHE A 441 -1.43 -9.38 30.84
C PHE A 441 -2.28 -9.18 29.59
N CYS A 442 -2.85 -7.98 29.39
CA CYS A 442 -3.75 -7.75 28.25
C CYS A 442 -3.04 -8.01 26.92
N ARG A 443 -1.81 -7.51 26.76
CA ARG A 443 -1.04 -7.70 25.52
C ARG A 443 -0.74 -9.17 25.25
N THR A 444 -0.32 -9.91 26.28
CA THR A 444 -0.02 -11.35 26.15
C THR A 444 -1.30 -12.14 25.86
N TYR A 445 -2.39 -11.86 26.58
CA TYR A 445 -3.67 -12.54 26.40
C TYR A 445 -4.25 -12.36 24.99
N ILE A 446 -4.25 -11.12 24.47
CA ILE A 446 -4.66 -10.83 23.09
C ILE A 446 -3.75 -11.55 22.10
N PHE A 447 -2.43 -11.50 22.30
CA PHE A 447 -1.48 -12.16 21.39
C PHE A 447 -1.72 -13.66 21.29
N ILE A 448 -2.04 -14.32 22.41
CA ILE A 448 -2.34 -15.75 22.39
C ILE A 448 -3.65 -16.04 21.67
N LYS A 449 -4.70 -15.26 21.92
CA LYS A 449 -6.03 -15.54 21.35
C LYS A 449 -6.18 -15.11 19.90
N THR A 450 -5.41 -14.12 19.45
CA THR A 450 -5.59 -13.51 18.12
C THR A 450 -4.35 -13.52 17.25
N TYR A 451 -3.21 -14.03 17.72
CA TYR A 451 -1.90 -13.90 17.04
C TYR A 451 -1.53 -12.44 16.72
N TYR A 452 -1.97 -11.48 17.55
CA TYR A 452 -1.64 -10.07 17.35
C TYR A 452 -1.23 -9.43 18.65
N LEU A 453 -0.05 -8.79 18.64
CA LEU A 453 0.44 -8.05 19.78
C LEU A 453 0.09 -6.57 19.62
N PRO A 454 -0.89 -6.03 20.38
CA PRO A 454 -1.28 -4.65 20.23
C PRO A 454 -0.18 -3.68 20.69
N ASN A 455 -0.21 -2.48 20.09
CA ASN A 455 0.54 -1.32 20.56
C ASN A 455 0.09 -0.93 21.99
N TYR A 456 0.79 0.02 22.62
CA TYR A 456 0.46 0.54 23.94
C TYR A 456 -0.78 1.45 23.94
N LEU A 457 -1.95 0.88 23.64
CA LEU A 457 -3.26 1.53 23.68
C LEU A 457 -3.69 1.81 25.14
N SER A 458 -4.72 2.64 25.34
CA SER A 458 -5.33 2.85 26.67
C SER A 458 -5.75 1.53 27.31
N SER A 459 -5.75 1.45 28.65
CA SER A 459 -6.06 0.22 29.38
C SER A 459 -7.48 -0.26 29.08
N GLN A 460 -8.42 0.66 28.88
CA GLN A 460 -9.78 0.32 28.45
C GLN A 460 -9.77 -0.35 27.07
N ALA A 461 -9.14 0.26 26.06
CA ALA A 461 -9.07 -0.32 24.72
C ALA A 461 -8.39 -1.71 24.71
N LEU A 462 -7.35 -1.91 25.53
CA LEU A 462 -6.72 -3.23 25.67
C LEU A 462 -7.67 -4.25 26.31
N TRP A 463 -8.43 -3.86 27.33
CA TRP A 463 -9.42 -4.74 27.94
C TRP A 463 -10.54 -5.11 26.97
N GLU A 464 -11.06 -4.13 26.21
CA GLU A 464 -12.05 -4.38 25.16
C GLU A 464 -11.52 -5.29 24.05
N LEU A 465 -10.23 -5.22 23.74
CA LEU A 465 -9.57 -6.17 22.83
C LEU A 465 -9.43 -7.57 23.45
N CYS A 466 -9.19 -7.69 24.76
CA CYS A 466 -9.25 -8.99 25.44
C CYS A 466 -10.65 -9.59 25.33
N ILE A 467 -11.69 -8.77 25.52
CA ILE A 467 -13.09 -9.18 25.37
C ILE A 467 -13.42 -9.60 23.92
N TYR A 468 -12.88 -8.89 22.93
CA TYR A 468 -13.04 -9.28 21.53
C TYR A 468 -12.34 -10.62 21.25
N ALA A 469 -11.13 -10.79 21.78
CA ALA A 469 -10.33 -11.99 21.60
C ALA A 469 -10.93 -13.22 22.28
N ASP A 470 -11.50 -13.04 23.46
CA ASP A 470 -12.19 -14.07 24.23
C ASP A 470 -13.34 -13.45 25.04
N PRO A 471 -14.61 -13.59 24.57
CA PRO A 471 -15.76 -13.05 25.28
C PRO A 471 -15.92 -13.55 26.72
N ASP A 472 -15.38 -14.72 27.07
CA ASP A 472 -15.52 -15.31 28.41
C ASP A 472 -14.73 -14.53 29.47
N ILE A 473 -13.70 -13.76 29.09
CA ILE A 473 -12.93 -12.92 30.02
C ILE A 473 -13.80 -11.87 30.73
N ARG A 474 -14.99 -11.56 30.18
CA ARG A 474 -16.00 -10.69 30.80
C ARG A 474 -16.45 -11.15 32.17
N LYS A 475 -16.30 -12.44 32.49
CA LYS A 475 -16.54 -12.96 33.85
C LYS A 475 -15.76 -12.22 34.92
N TYR A 476 -14.71 -11.48 34.56
CA TYR A 476 -13.91 -10.63 35.46
C TYR A 476 -14.30 -9.14 35.45
N ASN A 477 -15.28 -8.69 34.65
CA ASN A 477 -15.68 -7.28 34.60
C ASN A 477 -16.13 -6.75 35.97
N TYR A 478 -16.73 -7.60 36.80
CA TYR A 478 -17.13 -7.21 38.16
C TYR A 478 -15.93 -6.72 39.01
N LEU A 479 -14.71 -7.20 38.74
CA LEU A 479 -13.50 -6.74 39.44
C LEU A 479 -13.15 -5.31 39.06
N THR A 480 -13.40 -4.92 37.81
CA THR A 480 -13.18 -3.55 37.33
C THR A 480 -14.23 -2.59 37.86
N GLU A 481 -15.48 -3.06 38.01
CA GLU A 481 -16.61 -2.29 38.53
C GLU A 481 -16.53 -2.08 40.05
N GLN A 482 -15.98 -3.05 40.79
CA GLN A 482 -15.80 -3.00 42.24
C GLN A 482 -14.51 -2.29 42.69
N PHE A 483 -13.66 -1.89 41.74
CA PHE A 483 -12.43 -1.18 42.03
C PHE A 483 -12.75 0.15 42.73
N TRP A 484 -11.99 0.52 43.76
CA TRP A 484 -12.31 1.68 44.62
C TRP A 484 -12.29 3.06 43.91
N THR A 485 -11.87 3.10 42.65
CA THR A 485 -11.79 4.29 41.80
C THR A 485 -12.00 3.88 40.35
N ASP A 486 -11.98 4.84 39.41
CA ASP A 486 -12.08 4.54 37.98
C ASP A 486 -10.89 3.69 37.52
N PHE A 487 -11.13 2.40 37.27
CA PHE A 487 -10.11 1.39 37.04
C PHE A 487 -9.17 1.73 35.87
N PHE A 488 -9.71 1.97 34.66
CA PHE A 488 -8.87 2.23 33.48
C PHE A 488 -8.12 3.57 33.54
N PRO A 489 -8.75 4.70 33.94
CA PRO A 489 -8.01 5.95 34.16
C PRO A 489 -6.92 5.83 35.22
N TYR A 490 -7.16 5.07 36.28
CA TYR A 490 -6.15 4.78 37.30
C TYR A 490 -4.95 4.04 36.68
N LEU A 491 -5.18 2.94 35.98
CA LEU A 491 -4.11 2.19 35.31
C LEU A 491 -3.32 3.07 34.33
N ASP A 492 -4.00 3.83 33.47
CA ASP A 492 -3.35 4.68 32.46
C ASP A 492 -2.47 5.77 33.09
N LYS A 493 -2.91 6.34 34.21
CA LYS A 493 -2.13 7.34 34.97
C LYS A 493 -0.87 6.75 35.58
N HIS A 494 -0.93 5.50 36.02
CA HIS A 494 0.15 4.83 36.77
C HIS A 494 1.06 3.97 35.89
N ARG A 495 0.92 4.01 34.56
CA ARG A 495 1.87 3.41 33.60
C ARG A 495 3.25 4.08 33.54
N THR A 496 3.36 5.31 34.03
CA THR A 496 4.62 6.04 34.12
C THR A 496 5.03 6.13 35.57
N LEU A 497 6.28 5.74 35.87
CA LEU A 497 6.81 5.88 37.22
C LEU A 497 7.03 7.36 37.54
N HIS A 498 6.34 7.85 38.56
CA HIS A 498 6.53 9.19 39.10
C HIS A 498 7.02 9.08 40.54
N GLN A 499 7.98 9.92 40.92
CA GLN A 499 8.42 10.02 42.31
C GLN A 499 7.32 10.69 43.14
N ARG A 500 6.41 9.87 43.69
CA ARG A 500 5.30 10.30 44.53
C ARG A 500 5.08 9.28 45.64
N LEU A 501 4.86 9.77 46.85
CA LEU A 501 4.39 8.94 47.96
C LEU A 501 3.01 8.39 47.60
N SER A 502 2.88 7.07 47.59
CA SER A 502 1.62 6.36 47.44
C SER A 502 1.18 5.90 48.83
N THR A 503 0.00 6.34 49.26
CA THR A 503 -0.59 5.95 50.55
C THR A 503 -1.81 5.07 50.27
N LEU A 504 -1.58 3.91 49.65
CA LEU A 504 -2.62 2.92 49.45
C LEU A 504 -3.03 2.29 50.79
N LYS A 505 -4.33 2.21 51.03
CA LYS A 505 -4.89 1.49 52.18
C LYS A 505 -4.83 -0.02 51.94
N LYS A 506 -4.85 -0.80 53.02
CA LYS A 506 -4.80 -2.27 52.94
C LYS A 506 -5.89 -2.86 52.03
N ASN A 507 -7.12 -2.39 52.15
CA ASN A 507 -8.25 -2.84 51.33
C ASN A 507 -8.06 -2.52 49.83
N GLU A 508 -7.38 -1.42 49.50
CA GLU A 508 -7.05 -1.05 48.11
C GLU A 508 -6.00 -2.01 47.55
N VAL A 509 -4.95 -2.29 48.33
CA VAL A 509 -3.94 -3.31 47.96
C VAL A 509 -4.57 -4.70 47.81
N ASP A 510 -5.48 -5.09 48.72
CA ASP A 510 -6.17 -6.39 48.66
C ASP A 510 -6.99 -6.54 47.37
N GLN A 511 -7.68 -5.49 46.92
CA GLN A 511 -8.40 -5.50 45.64
C GLN A 511 -7.45 -5.71 44.45
N MET A 512 -6.31 -5.03 44.42
CA MET A 512 -5.29 -5.24 43.38
C MET A 512 -4.78 -6.68 43.40
N VAL A 513 -4.47 -7.23 44.58
CA VAL A 513 -3.99 -8.61 44.75
C VAL A 513 -4.99 -9.60 44.16
N VAL A 514 -6.28 -9.48 44.46
CA VAL A 514 -7.32 -10.37 43.91
C VAL A 514 -7.37 -10.29 42.38
N ILE A 515 -7.22 -9.10 41.79
CA ILE A 515 -7.19 -8.92 40.34
C ILE A 515 -5.97 -9.62 39.74
N VAL A 516 -4.77 -9.38 40.29
CA VAL A 516 -3.54 -10.00 39.79
C VAL A 516 -3.63 -11.53 39.90
N GLU A 517 -4.10 -12.07 41.02
CA GLU A 517 -4.23 -13.52 41.23
C GLU A 517 -5.15 -14.16 40.19
N LYS A 518 -6.34 -13.59 39.96
CA LYS A 518 -7.32 -14.13 39.01
C LYS A 518 -6.82 -14.06 37.57
N LEU A 519 -6.22 -12.94 37.17
CA LEU A 519 -5.73 -12.77 35.80
C LEU A 519 -4.47 -13.61 35.53
N VAL A 520 -3.57 -13.76 36.50
CA VAL A 520 -2.41 -14.68 36.37
C VAL A 520 -2.89 -16.11 36.23
N TYR A 521 -3.87 -16.53 37.03
CA TYR A 521 -4.44 -17.87 36.95
C TYR A 521 -5.03 -18.14 35.56
N GLU A 522 -5.85 -17.21 35.05
CA GLU A 522 -6.43 -17.32 33.70
C GLU A 522 -5.34 -17.45 32.62
N LEU A 523 -4.29 -16.63 32.69
CA LEU A 523 -3.18 -16.69 31.74
C LEU A 523 -2.37 -17.98 31.88
N HIS A 524 -2.19 -18.49 33.09
CA HIS A 524 -1.45 -19.73 33.34
C HIS A 524 -2.16 -20.94 32.74
N ASN A 525 -3.48 -21.07 32.98
CA ASN A 525 -4.27 -22.17 32.42
C ASN A 525 -4.17 -22.19 30.89
N LEU A 526 -4.37 -21.02 30.29
CA LEU A 526 -4.36 -20.86 28.84
C LEU A 526 -2.99 -21.13 28.20
N VAL A 527 -1.89 -20.83 28.89
CA VAL A 527 -0.53 -21.02 28.34
C VAL A 527 0.03 -22.42 28.64
N ILE A 528 -0.23 -22.95 29.83
CA ILE A 528 0.39 -24.18 30.34
C ILE A 528 -0.58 -25.36 30.29
N GLU A 529 -1.79 -25.20 30.83
CA GLU A 529 -2.77 -26.30 30.89
C GLU A 529 -3.33 -26.63 29.50
N ASP A 530 -3.54 -25.61 28.65
CA ASP A 530 -3.97 -25.79 27.26
C ASP A 530 -2.81 -26.16 26.31
N GLY A 531 -1.58 -26.32 26.84
CA GLY A 531 -0.44 -26.89 26.11
C GLY A 531 0.24 -25.97 25.09
N LEU A 532 0.10 -24.65 25.19
CA LEU A 532 0.77 -23.69 24.29
C LEU A 532 2.27 -23.56 24.58
N LEU A 533 2.69 -23.80 25.81
CA LEU A 533 4.10 -23.94 26.21
C LEU A 533 4.28 -25.19 27.06
N ASN A 534 5.20 -26.06 26.66
CA ASN A 534 5.71 -27.11 27.53
C ASN A 534 6.74 -26.49 28.46
N PHE A 535 6.37 -26.21 29.71
CA PHE A 535 7.34 -25.87 30.75
C PHE A 535 8.01 -27.18 31.21
N GLU A 536 9.06 -27.61 30.52
CA GLU A 536 10.06 -28.44 31.21
C GLU A 536 10.82 -27.53 32.18
N GLN A 537 10.85 -27.96 33.44
CA GLN A 537 11.44 -27.23 34.56
C GLN A 537 12.96 -27.14 34.39
N ASP A 538 13.47 -25.93 34.19
CA ASP A 538 14.85 -25.58 34.56
C ASP A 538 14.86 -24.95 35.96
#